data_AF-A0AA43HYK7-F1
#
_entry.id   AF-A0AA43HYK7-F1
#
_cell.length_a   1.000
_cell.length_b   1.000
_cell.length_c   1.000
_cell.angle_alpha   90.00
_cell.angle_beta   90.00
_cell.angle_gamma   90.00
#
_symmetry.space_group_name_H-M   'P 1'
#
loop_
_entity.id
_entity.type
_entity.pdbx_description
1 polymer ?
#
loop_
_entity_poly.entity_id
_entity_poly.type
_entity_poly.pdbx_seq_one_letter_code
_entity_poly.pdbx_strand_id
1 'polypeptide(L)'
;MELQYYKLPLDLESILNGDGEISTCSEIESIDQHIELILTTCPGEHKFNKNFGCRIWDMDFEKVVSRKKWEEDFTAHIKDAVEQFEQRIKDVVVSIHITEITREDRVANTTAIKKRVIVQIKAQLVSTRQSCGYKYKLYLGPLATE
;
A
#
# COMPACT_ATOMS: atom_id res chain seq x y z
N MET A 1 -4.06 -12.45 27.43
CA MET A 1 -3.50 -13.10 26.24
C MET A 1 -2.62 -12.09 25.57
N GLU A 2 -1.34 -12.42 25.33
CA GLU A 2 -0.50 -11.59 24.48
C GLU A 2 -1.07 -11.62 23.05
N LEU A 3 -1.13 -10.46 22.39
CA LEU A 3 -1.53 -10.39 20.99
C LEU A 3 -0.41 -10.99 20.13
N GLN A 4 -0.72 -12.09 19.45
CA GLN A 4 0.18 -12.72 18.50
C GLN A 4 -0.18 -12.25 17.08
N TYR A 5 0.81 -11.75 16.35
CA TYR A 5 0.64 -11.35 14.95
C TYR A 5 1.35 -12.34 14.04
N TYR A 6 0.72 -12.67 12.91
CA TYR A 6 1.27 -13.58 11.92
C TYR A 6 1.96 -12.83 10.79
N LYS A 7 3.02 -13.42 10.28
CA LYS A 7 3.78 -12.92 9.14
C LYS A 7 3.19 -13.41 7.83
N LEU A 8 3.12 -12.54 6.85
CA LEU A 8 2.70 -12.76 5.47
C LEU A 8 3.93 -12.76 4.54
N PRO A 9 3.87 -13.51 3.42
CA PRO A 9 2.85 -14.52 3.11
C PRO A 9 2.93 -15.71 4.08
N LEU A 10 1.81 -16.38 4.30
CA LEU A 10 1.77 -17.59 5.12
C LEU A 10 2.48 -18.73 4.39
N ASP A 11 3.33 -19.45 5.10
CA ASP A 11 3.90 -20.72 4.62
C ASP A 11 2.86 -21.83 4.76
N LEU A 12 1.97 -21.92 3.78
CA LEU A 12 0.90 -22.91 3.79
C LEU A 12 1.43 -24.34 3.65
N GLU A 13 2.60 -24.55 3.02
CA GLU A 13 3.18 -25.87 2.86
C GLU A 13 3.58 -26.45 4.22
N SER A 14 4.32 -25.66 5.01
CA SER A 14 4.74 -26.06 6.35
C SER A 14 3.55 -26.29 7.30
N ILE A 15 2.50 -25.45 7.19
CA ILE A 15 1.27 -25.59 7.99
C ILE A 15 0.51 -26.87 7.63
N LEU A 16 0.34 -27.17 6.33
CA LEU A 16 -0.45 -28.32 5.88
C LEU A 16 0.26 -29.65 6.14
N ASN A 17 1.59 -29.66 6.15
CA ASN A 17 2.38 -30.87 6.44
C ASN A 17 2.48 -31.19 7.94
N GLY A 18 2.01 -30.30 8.82
CA GLY A 18 1.99 -30.51 10.28
C GLY A 18 3.34 -30.32 10.98
N ASP A 19 4.36 -29.88 10.25
CA ASP A 19 5.73 -29.71 10.74
C ASP A 19 6.07 -28.25 11.08
N GLY A 20 5.17 -27.30 10.78
CA GLY A 20 5.41 -25.87 10.86
C GLY A 20 4.71 -25.14 11.99
N GLU A 21 5.48 -24.40 12.81
CA GLU A 21 4.92 -23.28 13.58
C GLU A 21 4.61 -22.11 12.64
N ILE A 22 3.43 -21.48 12.80
CA ILE A 22 3.07 -20.32 11.99
C ILE A 22 4.00 -19.15 12.36
N SER A 23 4.74 -18.66 11.38
CA SER A 23 5.66 -17.54 11.55
C SER A 23 4.93 -16.32 12.12
N THR A 24 5.46 -15.79 13.22
CA THR A 24 4.95 -14.58 13.85
C THR A 24 5.76 -13.35 13.46
N CYS A 25 5.20 -12.17 13.70
CA CYS A 25 5.90 -10.90 13.54
C CYS A 25 5.58 -9.92 14.67
N SER A 26 6.34 -8.84 14.75
CA SER A 26 6.06 -7.74 15.66
C SER A 26 4.80 -6.96 15.27
N GLU A 27 4.26 -6.15 16.19
CA GLU A 27 3.15 -5.25 15.89
C GLU A 27 3.48 -4.30 14.72
N ILE A 28 4.70 -3.77 14.69
CA ILE A 28 5.16 -2.84 13.64
C ILE A 28 5.16 -3.52 12.28
N GLU A 29 5.70 -4.74 12.19
CA GLU A 29 5.68 -5.53 10.95
C GLU A 29 4.25 -5.89 10.55
N SER A 30 3.39 -6.25 11.51
CA SER A 30 1.98 -6.55 11.24
C SER A 30 1.23 -5.35 10.66
N ILE A 31 1.50 -4.15 11.17
CA ILE A 31 0.93 -2.91 10.64
C ILE A 31 1.50 -2.62 9.25
N ASP A 32 2.81 -2.78 9.05
CA ASP A 32 3.46 -2.57 7.74
C ASP A 32 2.83 -3.43 6.64
N GLN A 33 2.63 -4.71 6.92
CA GLN A 33 1.98 -5.66 6.01
C GLN A 33 0.51 -5.33 5.75
N HIS A 34 -0.22 -4.83 6.77
CA HIS A 34 -1.61 -4.45 6.60
C HIS A 34 -1.76 -3.17 5.77
N ILE A 35 -0.88 -2.18 5.97
CA ILE A 35 -0.84 -0.98 5.14
C ILE A 35 -0.51 -1.35 3.69
N GLU A 36 0.46 -2.23 3.46
CA GLU A 36 0.76 -2.73 2.11
C GLU A 36 -0.48 -3.38 1.47
N LEU A 37 -1.21 -4.21 2.22
CA LEU A 37 -2.46 -4.81 1.76
C LEU A 37 -3.53 -3.75 1.41
N ILE A 38 -3.71 -2.74 2.25
CA ILE A 38 -4.65 -1.63 2.00
C ILE A 38 -4.28 -0.90 0.69
N LEU A 39 -3.00 -0.56 0.50
CA LEU A 39 -2.51 0.18 -0.67
C LEU A 39 -2.63 -0.63 -1.97
N THR A 40 -2.47 -1.96 -1.88
CA THR A 40 -2.48 -2.85 -3.05
C THR A 40 -3.86 -3.43 -3.37
N THR A 41 -4.89 -3.10 -2.58
CA THR A 41 -6.27 -3.55 -2.81
C THR A 41 -7.12 -2.44 -3.40
N CYS A 42 -7.82 -2.72 -4.49
CA CYS A 42 -8.79 -1.81 -5.09
C CYS A 42 -10.16 -1.97 -4.40
N PRO A 43 -10.85 -0.86 -4.01
CA PRO A 43 -12.20 -0.94 -3.48
C PRO A 43 -13.13 -1.78 -4.39
N GLY A 44 -13.74 -2.81 -3.81
CA GLY A 44 -14.61 -3.76 -4.48
C GLY A 44 -14.02 -5.18 -4.56
N GLU A 45 -12.71 -5.34 -4.43
CA GLU A 45 -12.04 -6.66 -4.46
C GLU A 45 -12.36 -7.50 -3.22
N HIS A 46 -12.48 -6.86 -2.06
CA HIS A 46 -12.78 -7.56 -0.82
C HIS A 46 -14.26 -7.95 -0.76
N LYS A 47 -14.54 -9.24 -0.96
CA LYS A 47 -15.89 -9.83 -1.08
C LYS A 47 -16.91 -9.36 -0.01
N PHE A 48 -16.49 -9.29 1.25
CA PHE A 48 -17.38 -8.94 2.38
C PHE A 48 -17.37 -7.46 2.75
N ASN A 49 -16.42 -6.68 2.24
CA ASN A 49 -16.25 -5.27 2.57
C ASN A 49 -15.78 -4.56 1.30
N LYS A 50 -16.74 -4.21 0.44
CA LYS A 50 -16.45 -3.57 -0.85
C LYS A 50 -15.76 -2.21 -0.72
N ASN A 51 -15.75 -1.62 0.47
CA ASN A 51 -15.08 -0.33 0.70
C ASN A 51 -13.61 -0.51 1.09
N PHE A 52 -13.17 -1.72 1.44
CA PHE A 52 -11.78 -1.98 1.84
C PHE A 52 -10.82 -1.78 0.66
N GLY A 53 -9.70 -1.12 0.93
CA GLY A 53 -8.66 -0.81 -0.04
C GLY A 53 -8.37 0.69 -0.10
N CYS A 54 -7.70 1.11 -1.17
CA CYS A 54 -7.29 2.50 -1.36
C CYS A 54 -7.75 3.04 -2.72
N ARG A 55 -8.33 4.24 -2.75
CA ARG A 55 -8.86 4.84 -3.99
C ARG A 55 -7.79 5.38 -4.94
N ILE A 56 -6.51 5.21 -4.64
CA ILE A 56 -5.42 5.59 -5.55
C ILE A 56 -5.52 4.86 -6.91
N TRP A 57 -6.18 3.71 -6.98
CA TRP A 57 -6.44 2.97 -8.22
C TRP A 57 -7.34 3.73 -9.19
N ASP A 58 -8.26 4.57 -8.68
CA ASP A 58 -9.11 5.42 -9.52
C ASP A 58 -8.28 6.45 -10.30
N MET A 59 -7.12 6.84 -9.74
CA MET A 59 -6.24 7.87 -10.28
C MET A 59 -5.28 7.37 -11.37
N ASP A 60 -5.15 6.06 -11.58
CA ASP A 60 -4.20 5.48 -12.55
C ASP A 60 -4.61 5.75 -14.02
N PHE A 61 -5.89 6.04 -14.24
CA PHE A 61 -6.46 6.32 -15.57
C PHE A 61 -6.91 7.77 -15.75
N GLU A 62 -6.76 8.62 -14.74
CA GLU A 62 -7.18 10.02 -14.84
C GLU A 62 -6.19 10.86 -15.66
N LYS A 63 -6.74 11.68 -16.56
CA LYS A 63 -5.96 12.74 -17.22
C LYS A 63 -5.51 13.74 -16.15
N VAL A 64 -4.23 13.73 -15.83
CA VAL A 64 -3.65 14.67 -14.86
C VAL A 64 -3.77 16.10 -15.38
N VAL A 65 -4.74 16.84 -14.84
CA VAL A 65 -4.96 18.27 -15.18
C VAL A 65 -3.92 19.16 -14.49
N SER A 66 -3.51 18.80 -13.27
CA SER A 66 -2.49 19.51 -12.49
C SER A 66 -1.74 18.52 -11.59
N ARG A 67 -0.39 18.56 -11.64
CA ARG A 67 0.46 17.72 -10.78
C ARG A 67 0.21 17.98 -9.29
N LYS A 68 0.07 19.25 -8.89
CA LYS A 68 -0.16 19.62 -7.50
C LYS A 68 -1.47 19.05 -6.96
N LYS A 69 -2.56 19.20 -7.72
CA LYS A 69 -3.86 18.64 -7.34
C LYS A 69 -3.80 17.11 -7.26
N TRP A 70 -3.15 16.48 -8.23
CA TRP A 70 -2.94 15.03 -8.21
C TRP A 70 -2.15 14.59 -6.96
N GLU A 71 -1.10 15.31 -6.57
CA GLU A 71 -0.33 15.02 -5.36
C GLU A 71 -1.17 15.18 -4.07
N GLU A 72 -2.00 16.22 -4.01
CA GLU A 72 -2.94 16.47 -2.89
C GLU A 72 -3.98 15.35 -2.78
N ASP A 73 -4.67 15.02 -3.88
CA ASP A 73 -5.70 13.98 -3.93
C ASP A 73 -5.10 12.60 -3.62
N PHE A 74 -3.92 12.28 -4.17
CA PHE A 74 -3.23 11.02 -3.92
C PHE A 74 -2.83 10.86 -2.46
N THR A 75 -2.29 11.93 -1.86
CA THR A 75 -1.94 11.95 -0.43
C THR A 75 -3.17 11.79 0.44
N ALA A 76 -4.27 12.47 0.10
CA ALA A 76 -5.53 12.39 0.82
C ALA A 76 -6.13 10.98 0.77
N HIS A 77 -6.15 10.33 -0.41
CA HIS A 77 -6.68 8.97 -0.54
C HIS A 77 -5.91 7.94 0.28
N ILE A 78 -4.58 8.03 0.33
CA ILE A 78 -3.77 7.15 1.18
C ILE A 78 -4.06 7.42 2.66
N LYS A 79 -4.10 8.70 3.07
CA LYS A 79 -4.36 9.07 4.45
C LYS A 79 -5.72 8.55 4.92
N ASP A 80 -6.77 8.80 4.13
CA ASP A 80 -8.13 8.36 4.42
C ASP A 80 -8.21 6.83 4.58
N ALA A 81 -7.61 6.08 3.64
CA ALA A 81 -7.64 4.62 3.68
C ALA A 81 -6.91 4.06 4.90
N VAL A 82 -5.74 4.61 5.23
CA VAL A 82 -4.95 4.16 6.39
C VAL A 82 -5.65 4.50 7.69
N GLU A 83 -6.17 5.73 7.86
CA GLU A 83 -6.93 6.12 9.05
C GLU A 83 -8.23 5.33 9.22
N GLN A 84 -8.86 4.91 8.11
CA GLN A 84 -10.08 4.12 8.13
C GLN A 84 -9.82 2.66 8.50
N PHE A 85 -8.81 2.02 7.89
CA PHE A 85 -8.64 0.58 7.99
C PHE A 85 -7.58 0.13 9.00
N GLU A 86 -6.63 0.98 9.40
CA GLU A 86 -5.58 0.63 10.37
C GLU A 86 -5.71 1.43 11.68
N GLN A 87 -6.47 0.87 12.63
CA GLN A 87 -6.77 1.53 13.91
C GLN A 87 -5.63 1.44 14.96
N ARG A 88 -4.57 0.69 14.69
CA ARG A 88 -3.43 0.54 15.63
C ARG A 88 -2.46 1.72 15.57
N ILE A 89 -2.59 2.58 14.57
CA ILE A 89 -1.83 3.84 14.44
C ILE A 89 -2.79 5.03 14.40
N LYS A 90 -2.28 6.20 14.78
CA LYS A 90 -3.00 7.47 14.74
C LYS A 90 -2.07 8.61 14.35
N ASP A 91 -2.63 9.81 14.19
CA ASP A 91 -1.90 11.02 13.79
C ASP A 91 -1.13 10.80 12.47
N VAL A 92 -1.82 10.21 11.49
CA VAL A 92 -1.23 9.75 10.23
C VAL A 92 -0.85 10.95 9.35
N VAL A 93 0.43 11.02 9.00
CA VAL A 93 0.98 12.00 8.06
C VAL A 93 1.56 11.26 6.86
N VAL A 94 1.03 11.58 5.68
CA VAL A 94 1.47 11.00 4.41
C VAL A 94 2.26 12.04 3.63
N SER A 95 3.38 11.63 3.06
CA SER A 95 4.16 12.43 2.13
C SER A 95 4.59 11.57 0.95
N ILE A 96 4.59 12.15 -0.25
CA ILE A 96 4.93 11.43 -1.48
C ILE A 96 6.09 12.10 -2.22
N HIS A 97 6.84 11.30 -2.97
CA HIS A 97 7.85 11.78 -3.90
C HIS A 97 7.71 11.04 -5.23
N ILE A 98 7.41 11.79 -6.29
CA ILE A 98 7.17 11.25 -7.62
C ILE A 98 8.46 11.33 -8.45
N THR A 99 8.83 10.22 -9.09
CA THR A 99 9.84 10.18 -10.12
C THR A 99 9.22 9.57 -11.39
N GLU A 100 9.39 10.22 -12.53
CA GLU A 100 9.00 9.63 -13.82
C GLU A 100 10.08 8.63 -14.25
N ILE A 101 9.66 7.41 -14.63
CA ILE A 101 10.53 6.36 -15.12
C ILE A 101 10.05 5.93 -16.50
N THR A 102 10.91 6.10 -17.49
CA THR A 102 10.71 5.54 -18.82
C THR A 102 11.23 4.11 -18.82
N ARG A 103 10.36 3.13 -19.11
CA ARG A 103 10.80 1.75 -19.36
C ARG A 103 10.52 1.41 -20.82
N GLU A 104 11.59 1.14 -21.55
CA GLU A 104 11.52 0.54 -22.88
C GLU A 104 11.18 -0.94 -22.72
N ASP A 105 10.03 -1.36 -23.22
CA ASP A 105 9.72 -2.78 -23.34
C ASP A 105 10.31 -3.29 -24.66
N ARG A 106 11.45 -3.98 -24.57
CA ARG A 106 12.13 -4.53 -25.75
C ARG A 106 11.34 -5.65 -26.43
N VAL A 107 10.38 -6.27 -25.73
CA VAL A 107 9.57 -7.36 -26.28
C VAL A 107 8.39 -6.82 -27.07
N ALA A 108 7.74 -5.76 -26.56
CA ALA A 108 6.61 -5.12 -27.22
C ALA A 108 7.01 -3.94 -28.13
N ASN A 109 8.29 -3.56 -28.18
CA ASN A 109 8.81 -2.39 -28.90
C ASN A 109 8.05 -1.08 -28.56
N THR A 110 7.52 -1.01 -27.34
CA THR A 110 6.75 0.12 -26.82
C THR A 110 7.46 0.78 -25.64
N THR A 111 7.33 2.09 -25.54
CA THR A 111 7.85 2.87 -24.41
C THR A 111 6.73 3.09 -23.42
N ALA A 112 6.70 2.32 -22.33
CA ALA A 112 5.77 2.54 -21.24
C ALA A 112 6.35 3.56 -20.26
N ILE A 113 5.71 4.74 -20.16
CA ILE A 113 6.04 5.72 -19.13
C ILE A 113 5.33 5.31 -17.85
N LYS A 114 6.09 4.91 -16.82
CA LYS A 114 5.57 4.63 -15.49
C LYS A 114 5.98 5.74 -14.53
N LYS A 115 5.03 6.24 -13.74
CA LYS A 115 5.32 7.10 -12.60
C LYS A 115 5.66 6.22 -11.40
N ARG A 116 6.87 6.36 -10.88
CA ARG A 116 7.26 5.77 -9.60
C ARG A 116 6.91 6.75 -8.50
N VAL A 117 6.07 6.34 -7.57
CA VAL A 117 5.69 7.13 -6.40
C VAL A 117 6.27 6.49 -5.16
N ILE A 118 7.11 7.23 -4.45
CA ILE A 118 7.60 6.84 -3.13
C ILE A 118 6.64 7.42 -2.11
N VAL A 119 5.94 6.54 -1.38
CA VAL A 119 5.02 6.93 -0.32
C VAL A 119 5.75 6.77 1.01
N GLN A 120 5.70 7.79 1.86
CA GLN A 120 6.18 7.74 3.23
C GLN A 120 5.03 8.07 4.17
N ILE A 121 4.77 7.18 5.12
CA ILE A 121 3.72 7.31 6.11
C ILE A 121 4.38 7.41 7.48
N LYS A 122 4.09 8.45 8.24
CA LYS A 122 4.51 8.62 9.62
C LYS A 122 3.28 8.64 10.50
N ALA A 123 3.34 7.95 11.64
CA ALA A 123 2.23 7.87 12.57
C ALA A 123 2.72 7.64 14.00
N GLN A 124 1.80 7.58 14.95
CA GLN A 124 2.05 7.17 16.32
C GLN A 124 1.34 5.84 16.60
N LEU A 125 2.07 4.86 17.15
CA LEU A 125 1.47 3.62 17.65
C LEU A 125 0.52 3.90 18.80
N VAL A 126 -0.68 3.33 18.77
CA VAL A 126 -1.66 3.49 19.85
C VAL A 126 -1.21 2.76 21.11
N SER A 127 -0.59 1.59 20.95
CA SER A 127 -0.11 0.71 22.03
C SER A 127 0.96 1.36 22.90
N THR A 128 2.00 1.92 22.28
CA THR A 128 3.21 2.43 22.96
C THR A 128 3.35 3.94 22.94
N ARG A 129 2.55 4.65 22.14
CA ARG A 129 2.70 6.09 21.83
C ARG A 129 4.04 6.45 21.19
N GLN A 130 4.79 5.47 20.68
CA GLN A 130 6.02 5.73 19.94
C GLN A 130 5.72 6.10 18.49
N SER A 131 6.54 6.96 17.92
CA SER A 131 6.46 7.29 16.49
C SER A 131 6.92 6.10 15.65
N CYS A 132 6.17 5.79 14.60
CA CYS A 132 6.52 4.78 13.60
C CYS A 132 6.52 5.40 12.19
N GLY A 133 7.17 4.72 11.25
CA GLY A 133 7.26 5.18 9.87
C GLY A 133 7.36 4.02 8.89
N TYR A 134 6.63 4.14 7.79
CA TYR A 134 6.50 3.13 6.74
C TYR A 134 6.82 3.75 5.38
N LYS A 135 7.36 2.94 4.47
CA LYS A 135 7.79 3.42 3.15
C LYS A 135 7.46 2.42 2.05
N TYR A 136 6.65 2.87 1.10
CA TYR A 136 6.20 2.05 -0.02
C TYR A 136 6.67 2.63 -1.35
N LYS A 137 6.82 1.75 -2.35
CA LYS A 137 7.16 2.10 -3.73
C LYS A 137 6.01 1.64 -4.61
N LEU A 138 5.27 2.59 -5.16
CA LEU A 138 4.16 2.32 -6.08
C LEU A 138 4.58 2.68 -7.51
N TYR A 139 4.08 1.92 -8.48
CA TYR A 139 4.28 2.18 -9.89
C TYR A 139 2.92 2.36 -10.53
N LEU A 140 2.68 3.55 -11.06
CA LEU A 140 1.45 3.94 -11.73
C LEU A 140 1.75 4.13 -13.20
N GLY A 141 0.83 3.76 -14.08
CA GLY A 141 1.01 3.95 -15.50
C GLY A 141 -0.15 3.33 -16.26
N PRO A 142 -0.76 4.08 -17.20
CA PRO A 142 -1.83 3.53 -18.01
C PRO A 142 -1.33 2.30 -18.76
N LEU A 143 -2.24 1.37 -19.03
CA LEU A 143 -2.03 0.36 -20.07
C LEU A 143 -1.74 1.10 -21.38
N ALA A 144 -0.48 1.11 -21.80
CA ALA A 144 -0.08 1.65 -23.08
C ALA A 144 -0.39 0.60 -24.13
N THR A 145 -1.52 0.75 -24.83
CA THR A 145 -1.79 0.06 -26.08
C THR A 145 -1.43 0.95 -27.25
N GLU A 146 -0.84 0.31 -28.26
CA GLU A 146 -0.40 0.84 -29.55
C GLU A 146 -1.50 1.60 -30.31
#